data_AF-A0A5S9M6Q5-F1
#
_entry.id   AF-A0A5S9M6Q5-F1
#
_cell.length_a   1.000
_cell.length_b   1.000
_cell.length_c   1.000
_cell.angle_alpha   90.00
_cell.angle_beta   90.00
_cell.angle_gamma   90.00
#
_symmetry.space_group_name_H-M   'P 1'
#
loop_
_entity.id
_entity.type
_entity.pdbx_description
1 polymer ?
#
loop_
_entity_poly.entity_id
_entity_poly.type
_entity_poly.pdbx_seq_one_letter_code
_entity_poly.pdbx_strand_id
1 'polypeptide(L)'
;MFMTATPIPRTLAITVFGEMDVSVIDELPAGRKQIETYWVKHDMLERILAFVDKELRKGRQAYIICPLIEESDKLDVQNALDVHSMLTEAYRGKWSIGLMHGKLASDEKIRS
;
A
#
# COMPACT_ATOMS: atom_id res chain seq x y z
N MET A 1 -11.25 -6.72 25.28
CA MET A 1 -11.39 -7.41 23.99
C MET A 1 -10.33 -6.84 23.06
N PHE A 2 -9.40 -7.66 22.57
CA PHE A 2 -8.36 -7.26 21.63
C PHE A 2 -8.71 -7.85 20.26
N MET A 3 -8.61 -7.05 19.20
CA MET A 3 -8.83 -7.49 17.82
C MET A 3 -7.58 -7.17 17.01
N THR A 4 -7.14 -8.13 16.20
CA THR A 4 -6.04 -7.96 15.26
C THR A 4 -6.49 -8.35 13.86
N ALA A 5 -6.13 -7.55 12.86
CA ALA A 5 -6.40 -7.85 11.46
C ALA A 5 -5.35 -8.79 10.84
N THR A 6 -4.18 -8.89 11.48
CA THR A 6 -3.09 -9.79 11.06
C THR A 6 -3.16 -11.07 11.90
N PRO A 7 -3.30 -12.25 11.27
CA PRO A 7 -3.25 -13.52 11.98
C PRO A 7 -1.89 -13.67 12.69
N ILE A 8 -1.90 -13.80 14.01
CA ILE A 8 -0.68 -13.98 14.81
C ILE A 8 -0.21 -15.43 14.64
N PRO A 9 1.10 -15.67 14.42
CA PRO A 9 1.64 -17.02 14.39
C PRO A 9 1.22 -17.81 15.64
N ARG A 10 0.67 -19.01 15.41
CA ARG A 10 0.01 -19.81 16.46
C ARG A 10 0.87 -20.04 17.71
N THR A 11 2.18 -20.20 17.54
CA THR A 11 3.13 -20.40 18.65
C THR A 11 3.29 -19.15 19.52
N LEU A 12 3.30 -17.95 18.93
CA LEU A 12 3.38 -16.69 19.66
C LEU A 12 2.08 -16.38 20.41
N ALA A 13 0.93 -16.76 19.84
CA ALA A 13 -0.36 -16.57 20.47
C ALA A 13 -0.48 -17.34 21.80
N ILE A 14 0.04 -18.56 21.87
CA ILE A 14 -0.01 -19.40 23.09
C ILE A 14 0.83 -18.80 24.23
N THR A 15 1.97 -18.18 23.93
CA THR A 15 2.85 -17.59 24.96
C THR A 15 2.34 -16.23 25.45
N VAL A 16 1.84 -15.38 24.55
CA VAL A 16 1.42 -14.00 24.89
C VAL A 16 -0.01 -13.94 25.43
N PHE A 17 -0.89 -14.81 24.96
CA PHE A 17 -2.32 -14.82 25.28
C PHE A 17 -2.75 -16.11 25.99
N GLY A 18 -1.84 -16.77 26.72
CA GLY A 18 -1.97 -18.15 27.21
C GLY A 18 -3.22 -18.52 28.03
N GLU A 19 -3.96 -17.55 28.57
CA GLU A 19 -5.28 -17.78 29.23
C GLU A 19 -6.47 -17.06 28.56
N MET A 20 -6.26 -16.42 27.41
CA MET A 20 -7.33 -15.75 26.66
C MET A 20 -7.88 -16.66 25.56
N ASP A 21 -9.20 -16.85 25.55
CA ASP A 21 -9.90 -17.49 24.44
C ASP A 21 -9.72 -16.67 23.15
N VAL A 22 -8.87 -17.16 22.25
CA VAL A 22 -8.67 -16.57 20.92
C VAL A 22 -9.74 -17.10 19.99
N SER A 23 -10.63 -16.21 19.52
CA SER A 23 -11.55 -16.51 18.42
C SER A 23 -10.99 -15.96 17.11
N VAL A 24 -10.93 -16.79 16.07
CA VAL A 24 -10.48 -16.40 14.73
C VAL A 24 -11.71 -16.29 13.83
N ILE A 25 -11.91 -15.13 13.22
CA ILE A 25 -12.94 -14.91 12.21
C ILE A 25 -12.28 -15.14 10.85
N ASP A 26 -12.39 -16.36 10.32
CA ASP A 26 -11.78 -16.76 9.04
C ASP A 26 -12.72 -16.59 7.83
N GLU A 27 -13.95 -16.12 8.06
CA GLU A 27 -14.91 -15.88 6.99
C GLU A 27 -14.66 -14.55 6.29
N LEU A 28 -14.63 -14.60 4.97
CA LEU A 28 -14.53 -13.41 4.13
C LEU A 28 -15.92 -12.78 3.96
N PRO A 29 -16.05 -11.44 4.02
CA PRO A 29 -17.32 -10.77 3.79
C PRO A 29 -17.94 -11.21 2.45
N ALA A 30 -19.26 -11.41 2.44
CA ALA A 30 -19.99 -11.76 1.23
C ALA A 30 -19.73 -10.73 0.12
N GLY A 31 -19.41 -11.20 -1.09
CA GLY A 31 -19.14 -10.34 -2.25
C GLY A 31 -17.67 -9.91 -2.43
N ARG A 32 -16.72 -10.45 -1.65
CA ARG A 32 -15.29 -10.23 -1.89
C ARG A 32 -14.89 -10.77 -3.27
N LYS A 33 -14.53 -9.87 -4.19
CA LYS A 33 -13.96 -10.23 -5.48
C LYS A 33 -12.53 -10.72 -5.30
N GLN A 34 -12.13 -11.73 -6.08
CA GLN A 34 -10.74 -12.17 -6.12
C GLN A 34 -9.84 -11.03 -6.61
N ILE A 35 -8.67 -10.90 -5.99
CA ILE A 35 -7.66 -9.92 -6.36
C ILE A 35 -6.78 -10.55 -7.45
N GLU A 36 -6.81 -9.99 -8.66
CA GLU A 36 -5.86 -10.35 -9.71
C GLU A 36 -4.49 -9.78 -9.35
N THR A 37 -3.46 -10.65 -9.29
CA THR A 37 -2.09 -10.25 -8.95
C THR A 37 -1.16 -10.58 -10.11
N TYR A 38 -0.37 -9.59 -10.50
CA TYR A 38 0.53 -9.68 -11.65
C TYR A 38 1.95 -9.37 -11.21
N TRP A 39 2.90 -10.20 -11.65
CA TRP A 39 4.33 -9.91 -11.55
C TRP A 39 4.82 -9.38 -12.89
N VAL A 40 5.51 -8.25 -12.85
CA VAL A 40 5.87 -7.46 -14.04
C VAL A 40 7.31 -6.99 -13.92
N LYS A 41 7.98 -6.89 -15.06
CA LYS A 41 9.35 -6.37 -15.16
C LYS A 41 9.34 -4.85 -15.34
N HIS A 42 10.46 -4.21 -15.06
CA HIS A 42 10.59 -2.75 -15.07
C HIS A 42 10.39 -2.13 -16.47
N ASP A 43 10.71 -2.87 -17.54
CA ASP A 43 10.45 -2.49 -18.93
C ASP A 43 8.94 -2.37 -19.27
N MET A 44 8.07 -2.97 -18.45
CA MET A 44 6.62 -2.88 -18.62
C MET A 44 6.01 -1.69 -17.89
N LEU A 45 6.81 -0.78 -17.34
CA LEU A 45 6.32 0.37 -16.56
C LEU A 45 5.29 1.21 -17.32
N GLU A 46 5.54 1.55 -18.59
CA GLU A 46 4.59 2.31 -19.41
C GLU A 46 3.24 1.59 -19.55
N ARG A 47 3.26 0.26 -19.70
CA ARG A 47 2.05 -0.56 -19.79
C ARG A 47 1.28 -0.55 -18.47
N ILE A 48 1.98 -0.58 -17.34
CA ILE A 48 1.37 -0.48 -16.00
C ILE A 48 0.74 0.90 -15.82
N LEU A 49 1.41 1.97 -16.24
CA LEU A 49 0.87 3.32 -16.15
C LEU A 49 -0.41 3.47 -16.99
N ALA A 50 -0.43 2.92 -18.21
CA ALA A 50 -1.64 2.89 -19.03
C ALA A 50 -2.78 2.06 -18.40
N PHE A 51 -2.44 0.95 -17.74
CA PHE A 51 -3.40 0.14 -16.99
C PHE A 51 -4.00 0.91 -15.81
N VAL A 52 -3.16 1.61 -15.03
CA VAL A 52 -3.61 2.45 -13.92
C VAL A 52 -4.51 3.57 -14.43
N ASP A 53 -4.15 4.28 -15.51
CA ASP A 53 -5.02 5.30 -16.12
C ASP A 53 -6.41 4.76 -16.46
N LYS A 54 -6.48 3.56 -17.04
CA LYS A 54 -7.75 2.90 -17.38
C LYS A 54 -8.61 2.62 -16.15
N GLU A 55 -7.99 2.23 -15.03
CA GLU A 55 -8.72 1.99 -13.78
C GLU A 55 -9.14 3.30 -13.10
N LEU A 56 -8.29 4.33 -13.11
CA LEU A 56 -8.63 5.67 -12.61
C LEU A 56 -9.81 6.29 -13.37
N ARG A 57 -9.86 6.12 -14.70
CA ARG A 57 -11.01 6.55 -15.53
C ARG A 57 -12.35 5.92 -15.14
N LYS A 58 -12.32 4.78 -14.45
CA LYS A 58 -13.54 4.12 -13.93
C LYS A 58 -13.94 4.67 -12.56
N GLY A 59 -13.34 5.77 -12.11
CA GLY A 59 -13.59 6.39 -10.80
C GLY A 59 -12.94 5.65 -9.64
N ARG A 60 -11.89 4.86 -9.90
CA ARG A 60 -11.14 4.14 -8.86
C ARG A 60 -9.92 4.92 -8.41
N GLN A 61 -9.33 4.47 -7.32
CA GLN A 61 -8.07 4.98 -6.78
C GLN A 61 -6.99 3.91 -6.89
N ALA A 62 -5.74 4.34 -7.03
CA ALA A 62 -4.58 3.47 -7.11
C ALA A 62 -3.57 3.84 -6.02
N TYR A 63 -2.97 2.83 -5.39
CA TYR A 63 -1.88 2.99 -4.44
C TYR A 63 -0.60 2.44 -5.04
N ILE A 64 0.49 3.22 -4.96
CA ILE A 64 1.82 2.82 -5.40
C ILE A 64 2.71 2.79 -4.17
N ILE A 65 3.18 1.59 -3.82
CA ILE A 65 4.01 1.34 -2.65
C ILE A 65 5.44 1.17 -3.16
N CYS A 66 6.36 1.98 -2.65
CA CYS A 66 7.78 1.87 -2.94
C CYS A 66 8.45 1.12 -1.77
N PRO A 67 8.68 -0.20 -1.86
CA PRO A 67 9.41 -0.93 -0.85
C PRO A 67 10.87 -0.47 -0.88
N LEU A 68 11.42 -0.15 0.29
CA LEU A 68 12.79 0.31 0.42
C LEU A 68 13.79 -0.81 0.10
N ILE A 69 14.89 -0.47 -0.57
CA ILE A 69 16.06 -1.34 -0.74
C ILE A 69 17.28 -0.56 -0.19
N GLU A 70 17.41 -0.50 1.16
CA GLU A 70 18.55 -0.05 2.01
C GLU A 70 18.94 1.46 2.03
N GLU A 71 19.52 2.11 3.07
CA GLU A 71 19.72 1.90 4.53
C GLU A 71 19.87 3.28 5.24
N SER A 72 19.14 4.31 4.79
CA SER A 72 19.23 5.66 5.37
C SER A 72 17.91 6.39 5.26
N ASP A 73 17.46 6.99 6.36
CA ASP A 73 16.31 7.89 6.42
C ASP A 73 16.31 8.93 5.28
N LYS A 74 17.49 9.38 4.82
CA LYS A 74 17.62 10.34 3.71
C LYS A 74 17.28 9.71 2.35
N LEU A 75 17.64 8.45 2.13
CA LEU A 75 17.32 7.71 0.90
C LEU A 75 15.81 7.44 0.79
N ASP A 76 15.13 7.20 1.91
CA ASP A 76 13.69 6.94 1.97
C ASP A 76 12.87 8.05 1.30
N VAL A 77 13.20 9.29 1.65
CA VAL A 77 12.51 10.48 1.13
C VAL A 77 12.84 10.68 -0.35
N GLN A 78 14.10 10.46 -0.74
CA GLN A 78 14.54 10.66 -2.11
C GLN A 78 13.82 9.70 -3.08
N ASN A 79 13.76 8.41 -2.77
CA ASN A 79 13.12 7.42 -3.64
C ASN A 79 11.62 7.71 -3.83
N ALA A 80 10.93 8.07 -2.74
CA ALA A 80 9.50 8.38 -2.80
C ALA A 80 9.24 9.67 -3.58
N LEU A 81 10.11 10.68 -3.45
CA LEU A 81 10.05 11.92 -4.24
C LEU A 81 10.34 11.68 -5.72
N ASP A 82 11.32 10.83 -6.05
CA ASP A 82 11.67 10.52 -7.44
C ASP A 82 10.51 9.81 -8.14
N VAL A 83 9.91 8.81 -7.47
CA VAL A 83 8.71 8.13 -7.98
C VAL A 83 7.51 9.07 -8.05
N HIS A 84 7.30 9.92 -7.04
CA HIS A 84 6.23 10.93 -7.06
C HIS A 84 6.40 11.91 -8.23
N SER A 85 7.62 12.39 -8.48
CA SER A 85 7.94 13.28 -9.59
C SER A 85 7.70 12.58 -10.93
N MET A 86 8.18 11.34 -11.10
CA MET A 86 7.94 10.53 -12.29
C MET A 86 6.45 10.34 -12.58
N LEU A 87 5.66 10.00 -11.55
CA LEU A 87 4.21 9.82 -11.69
C LEU A 87 3.49 11.14 -11.96
N THR A 88 3.91 12.22 -11.30
CA THR A 88 3.35 13.58 -11.49
C THR A 88 3.59 14.06 -12.91
N GLU A 89 4.74 13.76 -13.50
CA GLU A 89 5.00 14.03 -14.91
C GLU A 89 4.14 13.12 -15.81
N ALA A 90 4.13 11.81 -15.57
CA ALA A 90 3.40 10.84 -16.39
C ALA A 90 1.88 11.11 -16.45
N TYR A 91 1.29 11.59 -15.35
CA TYR A 91 -0.13 11.89 -15.22
C TYR A 91 -0.44 13.39 -15.14
N ARG A 92 0.51 14.25 -15.52
CA ARG A 92 0.36 15.70 -15.43
C ARG A 92 -0.95 16.15 -16.08
N GLY A 93 -1.76 16.89 -15.32
CA GLY A 93 -3.04 17.43 -15.77
C GLY A 93 -4.18 16.41 -15.93
N LYS A 94 -3.96 15.14 -15.58
CA LYS A 94 -4.99 14.08 -15.64
C LYS A 94 -5.47 13.66 -14.26
N TRP A 95 -4.56 13.47 -13.32
CA TRP A 95 -4.85 12.92 -11.99
C TRP A 95 -4.11 13.69 -10.90
N SER A 96 -4.71 13.76 -9.70
CA SER A 96 -4.05 14.27 -8.50
C SER A 96 -3.24 13.14 -7.87
N ILE A 97 -1.99 13.41 -7.50
CA ILE A 97 -1.08 12.43 -6.90
C ILE A 97 -0.60 12.97 -5.55
N GLY A 98 -1.08 12.35 -4.48
CA GLY A 98 -0.57 12.57 -3.13
C GLY A 98 0.72 11.79 -2.87
N LEU A 99 1.57 12.32 -2.00
CA LEU A 99 2.76 11.64 -1.49
C LEU A 99 2.60 11.48 0.01
N MET A 100 2.71 10.24 0.50
CA MET A 100 2.73 9.95 1.93
C MET A 100 4.02 9.21 2.30
N HIS A 101 4.80 9.76 3.23
CA HIS A 101 6.01 9.13 3.74
C HIS A 101 6.15 9.28 5.26
N GLY A 102 6.99 8.44 5.88
CA GLY A 102 7.16 8.33 7.33
C GLY A 102 7.53 9.65 8.01
N LYS A 103 8.33 10.49 7.34
CA LYS A 103 8.78 11.80 7.86
C LYS A 103 7.78 12.96 7.78
N LEU A 104 6.60 12.78 7.18
CA LEU A 104 5.58 13.84 7.19
C LEU A 104 5.10 14.08 8.62
N ALA A 105 4.83 15.34 8.95
CA ALA A 105 4.17 15.67 10.21
C ALA A 105 2.80 15.00 10.28
N SER A 106 2.35 14.65 11.48
CA SER A 106 1.06 13.96 11.69
C SER A 106 -0.12 14.71 11.05
N ASP A 107 -0.06 16.04 11.04
CA ASP A 107 -1.10 16.90 10.45
C ASP A 107 -1.10 16.88 8.92
N GLU A 108 0.05 16.60 8.29
CA GLU A 108 0.18 16.46 6.83
C GLU A 108 -0.30 15.09 6.35
N LYS A 109 -0.11 14.03 7.15
CA LYS A 109 -0.57 12.66 6.83
C LYS A 109 -2.09 12.53 6.75
N ILE A 110 -2.85 13.35 7.47
CA ILE A 110 -4.32 13.32 7.49
C ILE A 110 -4.92 14.07 6.28
N ARG A 111 -4.16 14.97 5.67
CA ARG A 111 -4.61 15.85 4.58
C ARG A 111 -4.16 15.43 3.18
N SER A 112 -3.28 14.42 3.08
CA SER A 112 -2.61 13.98 1.84
C SER A 112 -3.33 12.83 1.15
#